data_AF-A0A939TTB6-F1
#
_entry.id   AF-A0A939TTB6-F1
#
_cell.length_a   1.000
_cell.length_b   1.000
_cell.length_c   1.000
_cell.angle_alpha   90.00
_cell.angle_beta   90.00
_cell.angle_gamma   90.00
#
_symmetry.space_group_name_H-M   'P 1'
#
loop_
_entity.id
_entity.type
_entity.pdbx_description
1 polymer ?
#
loop_
_entity_poly.entity_id
_entity_poly.type
_entity_poly.pdbx_seq_one_letter_code
_entity_poly.pdbx_strand_id
1 'polypeptide(L)'
;MNGRLAAFGAIVLALWPAVAAADLVYCATDDKWLKLSVETMLSDDKDKEPVRFRGAMLLKQAAMPGDHRAMRFNGSMMRRYWGEGDDVKLRLSSESRFGKPLLTLDIDLGNRQADIGRIRFSGSYSMVLDPQAKPQSGTDAALKGQLLCQVR
;
A
#
# COMPACT_ATOMS: atom_id res chain seq x y z
N MET A 1 -13.82 31.01 65.88
CA MET A 1 -12.62 30.24 65.47
C MET A 1 -13.00 29.38 64.28
N ASN A 2 -12.33 29.61 63.15
CA ASN A 2 -12.56 28.95 61.86
C ASN A 2 -11.90 27.57 61.84
N GLY A 3 -12.62 26.52 61.43
CA GLY A 3 -12.07 25.19 61.14
C GLY A 3 -12.59 24.70 59.79
N ARG A 4 -11.72 24.72 58.77
CA ARG A 4 -12.02 24.48 57.36
C ARG A 4 -12.22 22.99 57.05
N LEU A 5 -13.12 22.74 56.10
CA LEU A 5 -13.31 21.49 55.35
C LEU A 5 -11.99 20.92 54.80
N ALA A 6 -11.87 19.60 54.77
CA ALA A 6 -10.95 18.89 53.89
C ALA A 6 -11.71 17.77 53.16
N ALA A 7 -12.18 18.08 51.96
CA ALA A 7 -12.69 17.10 51.01
C ALA A 7 -11.50 16.44 50.31
N PHE A 8 -11.33 15.13 50.47
CA PHE A 8 -10.35 14.34 49.72
C PHE A 8 -10.87 14.09 48.31
N GLY A 9 -10.39 14.88 47.35
CA GLY A 9 -10.61 14.65 45.92
C GLY A 9 -9.59 13.65 45.38
N ALA A 10 -10.03 12.44 45.05
CA ALA A 10 -9.24 11.47 44.31
C ALA A 10 -9.24 11.84 42.81
N ILE A 11 -8.11 12.32 42.30
CA ILE A 11 -7.88 12.54 40.88
C ILE A 11 -7.55 11.18 40.25
N VAL A 12 -8.50 10.61 39.50
CA VAL A 12 -8.26 9.46 38.63
C VAL A 12 -7.67 9.98 37.32
N LEU A 13 -6.36 9.90 37.18
CA LEU A 13 -5.68 10.13 35.90
C LEU A 13 -5.95 8.93 34.99
N ALA A 14 -6.87 9.10 34.04
CA ALA A 14 -7.08 8.14 32.96
C ALA A 14 -5.83 8.10 32.08
N LEU A 15 -4.97 7.09 32.29
CA LEU A 15 -3.96 6.68 31.33
C LEU A 15 -4.66 6.04 30.13
N TRP A 16 -5.05 6.85 29.15
CA TRP A 16 -5.36 6.30 27.84
C TRP A 16 -4.06 5.88 27.17
N PRO A 17 -3.93 4.61 26.72
CA PRO A 17 -2.78 4.24 25.91
C PRO A 17 -2.81 5.10 24.65
N ALA A 18 -1.74 5.83 24.41
CA ALA A 18 -1.51 6.46 23.11
C ALA A 18 -1.45 5.32 22.09
N VAL A 19 -2.53 5.15 21.33
CA VAL A 19 -2.49 4.32 20.13
C VAL A 19 -1.51 5.01 19.20
N ALA A 20 -0.33 4.43 19.02
CA ALA A 20 0.66 4.91 18.06
C ALA A 20 -0.06 5.04 16.70
N ALA A 21 -0.02 6.24 16.12
CA ALA A 21 -0.70 6.54 14.88
C ALA A 21 0.00 5.76 13.74
N ALA A 22 -0.64 4.70 13.27
CA ALA A 22 -0.17 3.98 12.09
C ALA A 22 -0.36 4.87 10.85
N ASP A 23 0.69 5.03 10.05
CA ASP A 23 0.62 5.83 8.82
C ASP A 23 -0.27 5.13 7.79
N LEU A 24 -1.32 5.82 7.32
CA LEU A 24 -2.13 5.35 6.20
C LEU A 24 -1.59 5.93 4.90
N VAL A 25 -0.87 5.12 4.12
CA VAL A 25 -0.31 5.49 2.83
C VAL A 25 -1.29 5.12 1.72
N TYR A 26 -1.67 6.11 0.91
CA TYR A 26 -2.45 5.91 -0.31
C TYR A 26 -1.60 6.26 -1.54
N CYS A 27 -1.56 5.36 -2.51
CA CYS A 27 -0.86 5.56 -3.78
C CYS A 27 -1.77 5.26 -4.96
N ALA A 28 -1.67 6.05 -6.02
CA ALA A 28 -2.45 5.82 -7.24
C ALA A 28 -1.73 6.25 -8.51
N THR A 29 -2.18 5.68 -9.64
CA THR A 29 -1.79 6.09 -10.98
C THR A 29 -2.91 5.79 -11.98
N ASP A 30 -2.90 6.55 -13.07
CA ASP A 30 -3.74 6.34 -14.26
C ASP A 30 -2.84 6.63 -15.47
N ASP A 31 -2.10 5.62 -15.91
CA ASP A 31 -1.08 5.75 -16.95
C ASP A 31 -1.45 4.98 -18.22
N LYS A 32 -0.54 4.90 -19.19
CA LYS A 32 -0.84 4.21 -20.46
C LYS A 32 -1.13 2.71 -20.33
N TRP A 33 -0.71 2.07 -19.23
CA TRP A 33 -0.84 0.63 -19.01
C TRP A 33 -2.05 0.29 -18.16
N LEU A 34 -2.27 1.03 -17.07
CA LEU A 34 -3.27 0.66 -16.07
C LEU A 34 -3.79 1.86 -15.26
N LYS A 35 -4.92 1.63 -14.59
CA LYS A 35 -5.36 2.42 -13.43
C LYS A 35 -5.09 1.59 -12.18
N LEU A 36 -4.38 2.12 -11.20
CA LEU A 36 -4.07 1.43 -9.94
C LEU A 36 -4.30 2.38 -8.78
N SER A 37 -4.85 1.83 -7.70
CA SER A 37 -4.92 2.45 -6.39
C SER A 37 -4.54 1.42 -5.35
N VAL A 38 -3.73 1.81 -4.38
CA VAL A 38 -3.37 1.00 -3.23
C VAL A 38 -3.44 1.84 -1.97
N GLU A 39 -3.87 1.20 -0.90
CA GLU A 39 -3.92 1.74 0.44
C GLU A 39 -3.24 0.75 1.37
N THR A 40 -2.24 1.22 2.10
CA THR A 40 -1.53 0.42 3.09
C THR A 40 -1.44 1.18 4.40
N MET A 41 -1.75 0.50 5.50
CA MET A 41 -1.47 0.99 6.84
C MET A 41 -0.16 0.35 7.27
N LEU A 42 0.84 1.16 7.63
CA LEU A 42 2.15 0.69 8.06
C LEU A 42 2.23 0.78 9.59
N SER A 43 2.86 -0.21 10.22
CA SER A 43 3.20 -0.11 11.63
C SER A 43 4.17 1.04 11.89
N ASP A 44 4.18 1.55 13.12
CA ASP A 44 5.10 2.63 13.51
C ASP A 44 6.49 2.12 13.95
N ASP A 45 6.71 0.81 13.91
CA ASP A 45 8.03 0.23 14.18
C ASP A 45 9.04 0.52 13.04
N LYS A 46 10.27 0.04 13.22
CA LYS A 46 11.36 0.23 12.26
C LYS A 46 11.22 -0.60 10.99
N ASP A 47 10.43 -1.67 11.04
CA ASP A 47 10.25 -2.62 9.95
C ASP A 47 9.09 -2.20 9.03
N LYS A 48 8.29 -1.20 9.46
CA LYS A 48 7.17 -0.62 8.72
C LYS A 48 6.27 -1.71 8.12
N GLU A 49 5.94 -2.69 8.95
CA GLU A 49 5.15 -3.84 8.55
C GLU A 49 3.76 -3.39 8.05
N PRO A 50 3.30 -3.88 6.88
CA PRO A 50 1.95 -3.61 6.41
C PRO A 50 0.89 -4.28 7.29
N VAL A 51 0.27 -3.54 8.21
CA VAL A 51 -0.79 -4.05 9.09
C VAL A 51 -2.14 -4.16 8.37
N ARG A 52 -2.35 -3.37 7.32
CA ARG A 52 -3.48 -3.52 6.39
C ARG A 52 -3.01 -3.19 4.98
N PHE A 53 -3.48 -3.96 4.01
CA PHE A 53 -3.22 -3.70 2.59
C PHE A 53 -4.48 -3.95 1.76
N ARG A 54 -4.80 -3.00 0.89
CA ARG A 54 -5.86 -3.11 -0.12
C ARG A 54 -5.38 -2.47 -1.42
N GLY A 55 -5.72 -3.10 -2.54
CA GLY A 55 -5.42 -2.56 -3.86
C GLY A 55 -6.51 -2.86 -4.86
N ALA A 56 -6.63 -2.02 -5.87
CA ALA A 56 -7.48 -2.26 -7.01
C ALA A 56 -6.76 -1.79 -8.28
N MET A 57 -6.78 -2.62 -9.31
CA MET A 57 -6.25 -2.28 -10.62
C MET A 57 -7.25 -2.53 -11.74
N LEU A 58 -7.08 -1.77 -12.82
CA LEU A 58 -7.70 -1.98 -14.11
C LEU A 58 -6.63 -1.89 -15.20
N LEU A 59 -6.34 -3.02 -15.86
CA LEU A 59 -5.48 -3.10 -17.04
C LEU A 59 -6.18 -2.47 -18.25
N LYS A 60 -5.50 -1.55 -18.93
CA LYS A 60 -6.02 -0.95 -20.17
C LYS A 60 -5.87 -1.95 -21.32
N GLN A 61 -6.74 -1.85 -22.33
CA GLN A 61 -6.94 -2.90 -23.35
C GLN A 61 -5.67 -3.35 -24.09
N ALA A 62 -4.66 -2.48 -24.20
CA ALA A 62 -3.37 -2.82 -24.81
C ALA A 62 -2.54 -3.82 -23.98
N ALA A 63 -2.83 -4.00 -22.69
CA ALA A 63 -2.03 -4.80 -21.76
C ALA A 63 -2.52 -6.24 -21.59
N MET A 64 -3.83 -6.52 -21.70
CA MET A 64 -4.38 -7.87 -21.52
C MET A 64 -5.81 -8.00 -22.09
N PRO A 65 -6.08 -8.96 -23.01
CA PRO A 65 -7.43 -9.26 -23.47
C PRO A 65 -8.21 -10.14 -22.49
N GLY A 66 -9.53 -9.93 -22.38
CA GLY A 66 -10.45 -10.76 -21.58
C GLY A 66 -10.97 -10.13 -20.27
N ASP A 67 -11.55 -10.96 -19.39
CA ASP A 67 -12.24 -10.53 -18.17
C ASP A 67 -11.29 -10.23 -16.98
N HIS A 68 -10.01 -10.55 -17.12
CA HIS A 68 -8.99 -10.32 -16.08
C HIS A 68 -8.46 -8.88 -16.03
N ARG A 69 -9.16 -7.95 -16.70
CA ARG A 69 -8.76 -6.54 -16.74
C ARG A 69 -8.87 -5.87 -15.38
N ALA A 70 -9.85 -6.24 -14.56
CA ALA A 70 -10.02 -5.70 -13.22
C ALA A 70 -9.57 -6.71 -12.17
N MET A 71 -8.76 -6.27 -11.20
CA MET A 71 -8.32 -7.11 -10.10
C MET A 71 -8.31 -6.32 -8.80
N ARG A 72 -8.66 -7.01 -7.71
CA ARG A 72 -8.51 -6.49 -6.35
C ARG A 72 -7.42 -7.28 -5.64
N PHE A 73 -6.54 -6.56 -4.97
CA PHE A 73 -5.51 -7.10 -4.12
C PHE A 73 -5.87 -6.86 -2.66
N ASN A 74 -5.45 -7.78 -1.79
CA ASN A 74 -5.58 -7.64 -0.35
C ASN A 74 -4.33 -8.23 0.32
N GLY A 75 -4.23 -8.10 1.64
CA GLY A 75 -3.09 -8.61 2.40
C GLY A 75 -2.80 -10.11 2.24
N SER A 76 -3.80 -10.95 1.94
CA SER A 76 -3.57 -12.39 1.76
C SER A 76 -2.87 -12.74 0.44
N MET A 77 -2.81 -11.79 -0.51
CA MET A 77 -2.08 -11.93 -1.77
C MET A 77 -0.62 -11.44 -1.67
N MET A 78 -0.22 -10.94 -0.50
CA MET A 78 1.14 -10.44 -0.27
C MET A 78 2.10 -11.60 -0.05
N ARG A 79 3.14 -11.65 -0.87
CA ARG A 79 4.15 -12.71 -0.87
C ARG A 79 5.42 -12.30 -0.14
N ARG A 80 5.72 -11.00 -0.13
CA ARG A 80 6.88 -10.42 0.53
C ARG A 80 6.62 -8.95 0.81
N TYR A 81 7.15 -8.48 1.94
CA TYR A 81 7.36 -7.07 2.21
C TYR A 81 8.83 -6.85 2.61
N TRP A 82 9.31 -5.63 2.45
CA TRP A 82 10.58 -5.14 2.99
C TRP A 82 10.34 -3.68 3.38
N GLY A 83 10.48 -3.35 4.65
CA GLY A 83 10.61 -1.98 5.13
C GLY A 83 12.05 -1.72 5.58
N GLU A 84 12.68 -0.65 5.08
CA GLU A 84 13.98 -0.18 5.57
C GLU A 84 13.98 1.34 5.61
N GLY A 85 13.99 1.91 6.81
CA GLY A 85 13.84 3.35 6.99
C GLY A 85 12.48 3.85 6.53
N ASP A 86 12.47 4.70 5.51
CA ASP A 86 11.26 5.28 4.90
C ASP A 86 10.85 4.59 3.58
N ASP A 87 11.60 3.57 3.14
CA ASP A 87 11.28 2.82 1.93
C ASP A 87 10.49 1.55 2.28
N VAL A 88 9.36 1.34 1.60
CA VAL A 88 8.55 0.11 1.75
C VAL A 88 8.31 -0.54 0.40
N LYS A 89 8.75 -1.80 0.25
CA LYS A 89 8.57 -2.61 -0.95
C LYS A 89 7.58 -3.73 -0.68
N LEU A 90 6.58 -3.85 -1.55
CA LEU A 90 5.52 -4.85 -1.45
C LEU A 90 5.53 -5.71 -2.72
N ARG A 91 5.48 -7.03 -2.56
CA ARG A 91 5.25 -7.97 -3.66
C ARG A 91 3.92 -8.69 -3.47
N LEU A 92 3.03 -8.51 -4.43
CA LEU A 92 1.71 -9.13 -4.49
C LEU A 92 1.68 -10.14 -5.63
N SER A 93 0.99 -11.25 -5.43
CA SER A 93 0.74 -12.21 -6.49
C SER A 93 -0.71 -12.64 -6.48
N SER A 94 -1.32 -12.66 -7.65
CA SER A 94 -2.63 -13.26 -7.87
C SER A 94 -2.47 -14.60 -8.55
N GLU A 95 -3.29 -15.57 -8.17
CA GLU A 95 -3.28 -16.91 -8.73
C GLU A 95 -4.55 -17.17 -9.55
N SER A 96 -4.40 -17.98 -10.59
CA SER A 96 -5.51 -18.56 -11.33
C SER A 96 -6.23 -19.62 -10.49
N ARG A 97 -7.39 -20.06 -10.97
CA ARG A 97 -8.12 -21.19 -10.39
C ARG A 97 -7.32 -22.50 -10.31
N PHE A 98 -6.18 -22.57 -11.00
CA PHE A 98 -5.29 -23.72 -11.03
C PHE A 98 -4.00 -23.52 -10.22
N GLY A 99 -3.95 -22.49 -9.36
CA GLY A 99 -2.79 -22.21 -8.49
C GLY A 99 -1.55 -21.68 -9.22
N LYS A 100 -1.67 -21.35 -10.52
CA LYS A 100 -0.59 -20.69 -11.27
C LYS A 100 -0.69 -19.17 -11.10
N PRO A 101 0.41 -18.45 -10.86
CA PRO A 101 0.39 -17.00 -10.74
C PRO A 101 -0.06 -16.37 -12.07
N LEU A 102 -1.15 -15.58 -12.04
CA LEU A 102 -1.64 -14.83 -13.18
C LEU A 102 -0.88 -13.52 -13.36
N LEU A 103 -0.51 -12.90 -12.25
CA LEU A 103 0.12 -11.61 -12.21
C LEU A 103 0.92 -11.44 -10.93
N THR A 104 2.10 -10.88 -11.07
CA THR A 104 2.93 -10.39 -9.97
C THR A 104 3.03 -8.87 -10.07
N LEU A 105 2.74 -8.20 -8.96
CA LEU A 105 2.81 -6.74 -8.83
C LEU A 105 3.81 -6.39 -7.72
N ASP A 106 4.90 -5.76 -8.11
CA ASP A 106 5.85 -5.14 -7.21
C ASP A 106 5.51 -3.66 -7.07
N ILE A 107 5.43 -3.18 -5.84
CA ILE A 107 5.19 -1.78 -5.49
C ILE A 107 6.35 -1.31 -4.64
N ASP A 108 6.93 -0.19 -5.01
CA ASP A 108 7.91 0.53 -4.22
C ASP A 108 7.26 1.83 -3.73
N LEU A 109 7.01 1.90 -2.43
CA LEU A 109 6.54 3.10 -1.75
C LEU A 109 7.79 3.86 -1.34
N GLY A 110 8.31 4.68 -2.26
CA GLY A 110 9.57 5.38 -2.08
C GLY A 110 9.56 6.42 -0.96
N ASN A 111 10.77 6.81 -0.55
CA ASN A 111 11.06 7.70 0.56
C ASN A 111 10.23 9.00 0.59
N ARG A 112 9.80 9.37 1.80
CA ARG A 112 9.25 10.68 2.18
C ARG A 112 10.17 11.81 1.75
N GLN A 113 9.86 12.48 0.65
CA GLN A 113 10.42 13.80 0.39
C GLN A 113 9.42 14.87 0.86
N ALA A 114 9.75 15.48 2.00
CA ALA A 114 9.12 16.71 2.43
C ALA A 114 9.70 17.85 1.57
N ASP A 115 8.94 18.31 0.57
CA ASP A 115 9.19 19.59 -0.08
C ASP A 115 8.27 20.65 0.54
N ILE A 116 8.73 21.90 0.54
CA ILE A 116 8.17 23.04 1.28
C ILE A 116 6.64 23.09 1.13
N GLY A 117 5.93 22.72 2.20
CA GLY A 117 4.48 22.80 2.31
C GLY A 117 3.66 21.69 1.64
N ARG A 118 4.27 20.65 1.05
CA ARG A 118 3.56 19.47 0.53
C ARG A 118 4.39 18.20 0.71
N ILE A 119 3.91 17.26 1.53
CA ILE A 119 4.47 15.90 1.53
C ILE A 119 4.03 15.23 0.22
N ARG A 120 4.97 15.09 -0.72
CA ARG A 120 4.73 14.35 -1.98
C ARG A 120 5.59 13.10 -1.95
N PHE A 121 4.93 11.96 -2.01
CA PHE A 121 5.58 10.67 -2.10
C PHE A 121 5.59 10.26 -3.58
N SER A 122 6.73 9.84 -4.09
CA SER A 122 6.83 9.16 -5.38
C SER A 122 7.04 7.68 -5.14
N GLY A 123 6.04 6.88 -5.50
CA GLY A 123 6.21 5.42 -5.55
C GLY A 123 6.42 4.95 -6.98
N SER A 124 6.74 3.69 -7.16
CA SER A 124 6.76 3.06 -8.48
C SER A 124 6.10 1.69 -8.43
N TYR A 125 5.73 1.18 -9.60
CA TYR A 125 5.26 -0.19 -9.73
C TYR A 125 5.97 -0.90 -10.88
N SER A 126 6.13 -2.21 -10.74
CA SER A 126 6.54 -3.12 -11.80
C SER A 126 5.62 -4.33 -11.78
N MET A 127 5.06 -4.67 -12.94
CA MET A 127 4.04 -5.70 -13.05
C MET A 127 4.40 -6.68 -14.16
N VAL A 128 4.33 -7.96 -13.83
CA VAL A 128 4.56 -9.06 -14.76
C VAL A 128 3.26 -9.83 -14.90
N LEU A 129 2.78 -9.94 -16.13
CA LEU A 129 1.65 -10.79 -16.51
C LEU A 129 2.18 -12.17 -16.89
N ASP A 130 1.47 -13.23 -16.56
CA ASP A 130 1.79 -14.57 -17.08
C ASP A 130 1.62 -14.58 -18.61
N PRO A 131 2.66 -14.90 -19.41
CA PRO A 131 2.56 -14.95 -20.88
C PRO A 131 1.57 -15.99 -21.40
N GLN A 132 1.16 -16.98 -20.59
CA GLN A 132 0.05 -17.89 -20.93
C GLN A 132 -1.31 -17.16 -20.99
N ALA A 133 -1.42 -16.00 -20.33
CA ALA A 133 -2.52 -15.07 -20.54
C ALA A 133 -2.27 -14.23 -21.81
N LYS A 134 -2.24 -14.90 -22.97
CA LYS A 134 -1.88 -14.38 -24.31
C LYS A 134 -1.89 -12.85 -24.45
N PRO A 135 -0.74 -12.17 -24.30
CA PRO A 135 -0.57 -10.80 -24.76
C PRO A 135 -0.54 -10.78 -26.30
N GLN A 136 -1.27 -9.85 -26.94
CA GLN A 136 -1.27 -9.70 -28.42
C GLN A 136 0.04 -9.12 -28.98
N SER A 137 0.93 -8.63 -28.11
CA SER A 137 2.24 -8.11 -28.47
C SER A 137 3.26 -8.85 -27.64
N GLY A 138 4.24 -9.49 -28.28
CA GLY A 138 5.26 -10.34 -27.68
C GLY A 138 6.21 -9.59 -26.74
N THR A 139 5.67 -9.10 -25.64
CA THR A 139 6.41 -8.45 -24.58
C THR A 139 6.26 -9.28 -23.32
N ASP A 140 7.23 -10.15 -23.10
CA ASP A 140 7.65 -10.62 -21.76
C ASP A 140 8.20 -9.46 -20.89
N ALA A 141 7.92 -8.21 -21.27
CA ALA A 141 8.44 -7.02 -20.63
C ALA A 141 7.53 -6.61 -19.48
N ALA A 142 8.11 -6.51 -18.29
CA ALA A 142 7.43 -5.95 -17.13
C ALA A 142 6.87 -4.56 -17.45
N LEU A 143 5.58 -4.36 -17.16
CA LEU A 143 4.90 -3.09 -17.24
C LEU A 143 5.32 -2.24 -16.04
N LYS A 144 5.81 -1.03 -16.28
CA LYS A 144 6.35 -0.14 -15.25
C LYS A 144 5.73 1.24 -15.33
N GLY A 145 5.57 1.88 -14.17
CA GLY A 145 5.08 3.24 -14.07
C GLY A 145 5.32 3.84 -12.68
N GLN A 146 4.94 5.10 -12.55
CA GLN A 146 5.08 5.89 -11.31
C GLN A 146 3.74 5.95 -10.58
N LEU A 147 3.82 6.03 -9.26
CA LEU A 147 2.70 6.22 -8.34
C LEU A 147 2.81 7.60 -7.69
N LEU A 148 1.67 8.28 -7.60
CA LEU A 148 1.53 9.46 -6.76
C LEU A 148 0.99 8.99 -5.41
N CYS A 149 1.75 9.26 -4.37
CA CYS A 149 1.50 8.75 -3.03
C CYS A 149 1.27 9.89 -2.03
N GLN A 150 0.46 9.63 -1.00
CA GLN A 150 0.14 10.56 0.08
C GLN A 150 -0.07 9.79 1.40
N VAL A 151 0.34 10.37 2.53
CA VAL A 151 -0.07 9.91 3.87
C VAL A 151 -1.35 10.64 4.26
N ARG A 152 -2.28 9.90 4.84
CA ARG A 152 -3.57 10.39 5.36
C ARG A 152 -3.64 10.30 6.87
#